data_AF-A0A948R119-F1
#
_entry.id   AF-A0A948R119-F1
#
_cell.length_a   1.000
_cell.length_b   1.000
_cell.length_c   1.000
_cell.angle_alpha   90.00
_cell.angle_beta   90.00
_cell.angle_gamma   90.00
#
_symmetry.space_group_name_H-M   'P 1'
#
loop_
_entity.id
_entity.type
_entity.pdbx_description
1 polymer ?
#
loop_
_entity_poly.entity_id
_entity_poly.type
_entity_poly.pdbx_seq_one_letter_code
_entity_poly.pdbx_strand_id
1 'polypeptide(L)'
;MAMGLLGRIAGMSGILAGTFFPNSAEDWGWRAAFIAGMIAAPTVYTLWTGHSPDFEMPATTTLSIVAGLLVGVGVTFGAGCASGHGVCGLARLSQRSIVATGIFMAVAMATVFVSRHVIGG
;
A
#
# COMPACT_ATOMS: atom_id res chain seq x y z
N MET A 1 -9.30 -6.48 10.67
CA MET A 1 -10.59 -7.21 10.78
C MET A 1 -11.17 -7.69 9.45
N ALA A 2 -11.03 -6.97 8.32
CA ALA A 2 -11.64 -7.36 7.04
C ALA A 2 -11.33 -8.79 6.56
N MET A 3 -10.07 -9.25 6.62
CA MET A 3 -9.72 -10.61 6.22
C MET A 3 -10.27 -11.69 7.17
N GLY A 4 -10.17 -11.46 8.48
CA GLY A 4 -10.54 -12.44 9.50
C GLY A 4 -12.05 -12.56 9.74
N LEU A 5 -12.81 -11.47 9.54
CA LEU A 5 -14.26 -11.45 9.77
C LEU A 5 -15.10 -11.45 8.50
N LEU A 6 -14.62 -10.81 7.42
CA LEU A 6 -15.38 -10.60 6.18
C LEU A 6 -14.80 -11.40 5.00
N GLY A 7 -13.69 -12.14 5.20
CA GLY A 7 -12.99 -12.87 4.14
C GLY A 7 -12.36 -11.97 3.06
N ARG A 8 -12.37 -10.65 3.25
CA ARG A 8 -11.97 -9.66 2.23
C ARG A 8 -10.46 -9.39 2.29
N ILE A 9 -9.80 -9.49 1.13
CA ILE A 9 -8.36 -9.25 0.97
C ILE A 9 -8.10 -7.73 0.94
N ALA A 10 -7.29 -7.23 1.89
CA ALA A 10 -6.93 -5.82 1.99
C ALA A 10 -5.68 -5.47 1.14
N GLY A 11 -5.79 -5.67 -0.17
CA GLY A 11 -4.77 -5.20 -1.12
C GLY A 11 -5.10 -3.77 -1.58
N MET A 12 -4.32 -2.76 -1.18
CA MET A 12 -4.58 -1.35 -1.52
C MET A 12 -4.79 -1.10 -3.02
N SER A 13 -3.92 -1.62 -3.88
CA SER A 13 -4.10 -1.48 -5.34
C SER A 13 -5.38 -2.14 -5.85
N GLY A 14 -5.78 -3.27 -5.25
CA GLY A 14 -7.05 -3.92 -5.59
C GLY A 14 -8.24 -3.11 -5.12
N ILE A 15 -8.21 -2.60 -3.90
CA ILE A 15 -9.27 -1.75 -3.32
C ILE A 15 -9.46 -0.50 -4.19
N LEU A 16 -8.38 0.20 -4.53
CA LEU A 16 -8.40 1.37 -5.41
C LEU A 16 -8.94 1.01 -6.80
N ALA A 17 -8.43 -0.04 -7.44
CA ALA A 17 -8.89 -0.46 -8.75
C ALA A 17 -10.39 -0.79 -8.75
N GLY A 18 -10.90 -1.49 -7.74
CA GLY A 18 -12.33 -1.81 -7.65
C GLY A 18 -13.23 -0.68 -7.18
N THR A 19 -12.70 0.45 -6.72
CA THR A 19 -13.49 1.68 -6.61
C THR A 19 -13.73 2.35 -7.96
N PHE A 20 -12.79 2.23 -8.91
CA PHE A 20 -12.95 2.74 -10.27
C PHE A 20 -13.70 1.76 -11.19
N PHE A 21 -13.45 0.45 -11.02
CA PHE A 21 -14.06 -0.62 -11.79
C PHE A 21 -14.77 -1.63 -10.86
N PRO A 22 -15.92 -1.23 -10.27
CA PRO A 22 -16.65 -2.10 -9.36
C PRO A 22 -17.36 -3.23 -10.10
N ASN A 23 -17.35 -4.43 -9.51
CA ASN A 23 -18.12 -5.57 -10.03
C ASN A 23 -19.58 -5.59 -9.51
N SER A 24 -19.85 -4.93 -8.36
CA SER A 24 -21.18 -4.78 -7.79
C SER A 24 -21.26 -3.57 -6.86
N ALA A 25 -22.47 -3.10 -6.57
CA ALA A 25 -22.69 -1.98 -5.63
C ALA A 25 -22.22 -2.31 -4.21
N GLU A 26 -22.39 -3.56 -3.78
CA GLU A 26 -21.90 -4.02 -2.47
C GLU A 26 -20.36 -4.05 -2.42
N ASP A 27 -19.70 -4.49 -3.51
CA ASP A 27 -18.24 -4.48 -3.63
C ASP A 27 -17.69 -3.05 -3.62
N TRP A 28 -18.39 -2.11 -4.24
CA TRP A 28 -18.02 -0.70 -4.20
C TRP A 28 -18.15 -0.10 -2.80
N GLY A 29 -19.27 -0.37 -2.11
CA GLY A 29 -19.59 0.24 -0.82
C GLY A 29 -18.53 0.01 0.25
N TRP A 30 -18.01 -1.21 0.39
CA TRP A 30 -16.97 -1.48 1.38
C TRP A 30 -15.60 -0.92 1.00
N ARG A 31 -15.25 -0.91 -0.29
CA ARG A 31 -13.97 -0.35 -0.77
C ARG A 31 -13.97 1.15 -0.59
N ALA A 32 -15.07 1.82 -0.92
CA ALA A 32 -15.27 3.24 -0.69
C ALA A 32 -15.22 3.57 0.80
N ALA A 33 -15.93 2.81 1.65
CA ALA A 33 -15.88 2.98 3.10
C ALA A 33 -14.46 2.78 3.68
N PHE A 34 -13.68 1.83 3.13
CA PHE A 34 -12.30 1.61 3.53
C PHE A 34 -11.40 2.80 3.16
N ILE A 35 -11.52 3.33 1.94
CA ILE A 35 -10.77 4.52 1.49
C ILE A 35 -11.18 5.74 2.32
N ALA A 36 -12.47 5.96 2.51
CA ALA A 36 -12.99 7.06 3.33
C ALA A 36 -12.46 6.96 4.77
N GLY A 37 -12.45 5.75 5.35
CA GLY A 37 -11.86 5.51 6.67
C GLY A 37 -10.37 5.83 6.73
N MET A 38 -9.58 5.46 5.72
CA MET A 38 -8.15 5.81 5.66
C MET A 38 -7.91 7.32 5.56
N ILE A 39 -8.73 8.03 4.80
CA ILE A 39 -8.64 9.50 4.65
C ILE A 39 -9.10 10.21 5.93
N ALA A 40 -10.16 9.71 6.57
CA ALA A 40 -10.71 10.29 7.79
C ALA A 40 -9.91 9.95 9.05
N ALA A 41 -9.16 8.86 9.07
CA ALA A 41 -8.36 8.45 10.23
C ALA A 41 -7.40 9.54 10.75
N PRO A 42 -6.56 10.19 9.91
CA PRO A 42 -5.67 11.25 10.39
C PRO A 42 -6.44 12.48 10.90
N THR A 43 -7.56 12.86 10.29
CA THR A 43 -8.36 14.01 10.78
C THR A 43 -9.06 13.71 12.09
N VAL A 44 -9.58 12.50 12.28
CA VAL A 44 -10.13 12.08 13.58
C VAL A 44 -9.03 12.05 14.65
N TYR A 45 -7.84 11.57 14.29
CA TYR A 45 -6.69 11.55 15.19
C TYR A 45 -6.27 12.96 15.62
N THR A 46 -6.18 13.90 14.69
CA THR A 46 -5.80 15.29 15.02
C THR A 46 -6.84 15.98 15.90
N LEU A 47 -8.13 15.77 15.62
CA LEU A 47 -9.22 16.32 16.43
C LEU A 47 -9.24 15.75 17.86
N TRP A 48 -8.86 14.49 18.03
CA TRP A 48 -8.90 13.83 19.33
C TRP A 48 -7.66 14.10 20.19
N THR A 49 -6.48 14.13 19.57
CA THR A 49 -5.19 14.29 20.29
C THR A 49 -4.69 15.74 20.32
N GLY A 50 -5.26 16.62 19.50
CA GLY A 50 -4.77 17.99 19.31
C GLY A 50 -3.42 18.08 18.58
N HIS A 51 -2.85 16.95 18.16
CA HIS A 51 -1.55 16.88 17.49
C HIS A 51 -1.71 16.37 16.07
N SER A 52 -1.07 17.05 15.11
CA SER A 52 -0.91 16.52 13.76
C SER A 52 0.14 15.42 13.74
N PRO A 53 -0.08 14.30 13.04
CA PRO A 53 0.98 13.33 12.82
C PRO A 53 2.12 14.00 12.06
N ASP A 54 3.35 13.86 12.55
CA ASP A 54 4.53 14.39 11.88
C ASP A 54 4.66 13.73 10.50
N PHE A 55 4.61 14.55 9.45
CA PHE A 55 4.72 14.12 8.07
C PHE A 55 5.87 14.84 7.41
N GLU A 56 7.03 14.17 7.37
CA GLU A 56 8.17 14.63 6.61
C GLU A 56 8.28 13.82 5.32
N MET A 57 8.19 14.51 4.18
CA MET A 57 8.40 13.91 2.87
C MET A 57 9.75 14.40 2.34
N PRO A 58 10.84 13.66 2.54
CA PRO A 58 12.19 14.09 2.16
C PRO A 58 12.44 14.12 0.64
N ALA A 59 11.42 13.80 -0.17
CA ALA A 59 11.49 13.72 -1.62
C ALA A 59 10.81 14.92 -2.29
N THR A 60 11.36 15.36 -3.42
CA THR A 60 10.72 16.40 -4.24
C THR A 60 9.40 15.90 -4.83
N THR A 61 8.45 16.81 -5.06
CA THR A 61 7.14 16.47 -5.65
C THR A 61 7.28 15.69 -6.97
N THR A 62 8.25 16.09 -7.81
CA THR A 62 8.55 15.40 -9.06
C THR A 62 9.00 13.96 -8.84
N LEU A 63 9.90 13.73 -7.87
CA LEU A 63 10.36 12.38 -7.55
C LEU A 63 9.22 11.51 -7.03
N SER A 64 8.33 12.07 -6.20
CA SER A 64 7.15 11.37 -5.67
C SER A 64 6.17 10.95 -6.77
N ILE A 65 5.92 11.82 -7.76
CA ILE A 65 5.06 11.49 -8.91
C ILE A 65 5.67 10.36 -9.75
N VAL A 66 6.96 10.48 -10.08
CA VAL A 66 7.67 9.46 -10.87
C VAL A 66 7.72 8.12 -10.12
N ALA A 67 8.04 8.15 -8.82
CA ALA A 67 8.03 6.95 -7.98
C ALA A 67 6.63 6.32 -7.93
N GLY A 68 5.58 7.11 -7.76
CA GLY A 68 4.20 6.62 -7.76
C GLY A 68 3.82 5.92 -9.07
N LEU A 69 4.21 6.47 -10.22
CA LEU A 69 3.99 5.84 -11.53
C LEU A 69 4.75 4.53 -11.67
N LEU A 70 6.05 4.52 -11.31
CA LEU A 70 6.87 3.32 -11.38
C LEU A 70 6.34 2.21 -10.46
N VAL A 71 5.94 2.56 -9.23
CA VAL A 71 5.31 1.61 -8.30
C VAL A 71 3.98 1.11 -8.87
N GLY A 72 3.15 1.99 -9.43
CA GLY A 72 1.87 1.62 -10.07
C GLY A 72 2.04 0.59 -11.20
N VAL A 73 3.03 0.82 -12.07
CA VAL A 73 3.39 -0.14 -13.12
C VAL A 73 3.90 -1.46 -12.50
N GLY A 74 4.79 -1.37 -11.51
CA GLY A 74 5.38 -2.52 -10.83
C GLY A 74 4.34 -3.42 -10.15
N VAL A 75 3.38 -2.85 -9.42
CA VAL A 75 2.32 -3.64 -8.75
C VAL A 75 1.34 -4.28 -9.73
N THR A 76 1.18 -3.67 -10.91
CA THR A 76 0.35 -4.23 -11.99
C THR A 76 1.00 -5.48 -12.57
N PHE A 77 2.29 -5.41 -12.93
CA PHE A 77 3.03 -6.58 -13.42
C PHE A 77 3.29 -7.63 -12.32
N GLY A 78 3.41 -7.19 -11.07
CA GLY A 78 3.55 -8.07 -9.90
C GLY A 78 2.25 -8.79 -9.51
N ALA A 79 1.13 -8.51 -10.18
CA ALA A 79 -0.20 -9.04 -9.87
C ALA A 79 -0.62 -8.82 -8.39
N GLY A 80 -0.12 -7.75 -7.78
CA GLY A 80 -0.39 -7.43 -6.38
C GLY A 80 0.50 -6.34 -5.83
N CYS A 81 0.06 -5.76 -4.72
CA CYS A 81 0.79 -4.71 -4.00
C CYS A 81 1.48 -5.26 -2.75
N ALA A 82 2.37 -4.46 -2.15
CA ALA A 82 3.05 -4.81 -0.90
C ALA A 82 2.07 -5.20 0.23
N SER A 83 0.93 -4.51 0.38
CA SER A 83 -0.10 -4.89 1.37
C SER A 83 -0.78 -6.22 1.02
N GLY A 84 -0.98 -6.50 -0.26
CA GLY A 84 -1.62 -7.72 -0.75
C GLY A 84 -0.73 -8.96 -0.59
N HIS A 85 0.52 -8.90 -1.06
CA HIS A 85 1.46 -10.00 -0.90
C HIS A 85 2.05 -10.08 0.51
N GLY A 86 2.45 -8.95 1.08
CA GLY A 86 3.07 -8.87 2.40
C GLY A 86 2.08 -9.18 3.51
N VAL A 87 1.09 -8.32 3.75
CA VAL A 87 0.20 -8.50 4.91
C VAL A 87 -0.75 -9.67 4.69
N CYS A 88 -1.52 -9.62 3.61
CA CYS A 88 -2.58 -10.60 3.34
C CYS A 88 -2.03 -11.96 2.86
N GLY A 89 -1.01 -11.95 2.02
CA GLY A 89 -0.42 -13.13 1.40
C GLY A 89 0.45 -13.95 2.36
N LEU A 90 1.26 -13.30 3.20
CA LEU A 90 2.04 -13.99 4.24
C LEU A 90 1.14 -14.56 5.34
N ALA A 91 0.09 -13.84 5.75
CA ALA A 91 -0.88 -14.34 6.73
C ALA A 91 -1.60 -15.62 6.25
N ARG A 92 -1.68 -15.85 4.94
CA ARG A 92 -2.24 -17.05 4.31
C ARG A 92 -1.19 -18.11 3.96
N LEU A 93 0.08 -17.91 4.32
CA LEU A 93 1.21 -18.79 3.99
C LEU A 93 1.31 -19.12 2.48
N SER A 94 0.98 -18.15 1.62
CA SER A 94 1.06 -18.33 0.18
C SER A 94 2.52 -18.30 -0.29
N GLN A 95 3.01 -19.41 -0.85
CA GLN A 95 4.38 -19.52 -1.37
C GLN A 95 4.71 -18.45 -2.42
N ARG A 96 3.77 -18.14 -3.32
CA ARG A 96 3.90 -17.04 -4.29
C ARG A 96 4.16 -15.70 -3.59
N SER A 97 3.40 -15.42 -2.53
CA SER A 97 3.49 -14.13 -1.82
C SER A 97 4.75 -14.03 -0.96
N ILE A 98 5.22 -15.15 -0.41
CA ILE A 98 6.51 -15.23 0.30
C ILE A 98 7.65 -14.87 -0.67
N VAL A 99 7.69 -15.50 -1.84
CA VAL A 99 8.74 -15.23 -2.85
C VAL A 99 8.66 -13.79 -3.34
N ALA A 100 7.47 -13.30 -3.70
CA ALA A 100 7.28 -11.93 -4.18
C ALA A 100 7.71 -10.89 -3.13
N THR A 101 7.34 -11.10 -1.87
CA THR A 101 7.71 -10.22 -0.76
C THR A 101 9.20 -10.28 -0.47
N GLY A 102 9.81 -11.46 -0.52
CA GLY A 102 11.25 -11.65 -0.35
C GLY A 102 12.06 -10.90 -1.41
N ILE A 103 11.69 -11.03 -2.69
CA ILE A 103 12.34 -10.31 -3.80
C ILE A 103 12.16 -8.81 -3.62
N PHE A 104 10.94 -8.34 -3.33
CA PHE A 104 10.67 -6.92 -3.11
C PHE A 104 11.53 -6.36 -1.98
N MET A 105 11.60 -7.04 -0.83
CA MET A 105 12.40 -6.59 0.31
C MET A 105 13.89 -6.60 -0.01
N ALA A 106 14.40 -7.62 -0.70
CA ALA A 106 15.81 -7.68 -1.09
C ALA A 106 16.19 -6.52 -2.03
N VAL A 107 15.37 -6.25 -3.05
CA VAL A 107 15.59 -5.13 -3.97
C VAL A 107 15.47 -3.80 -3.23
N ALA A 108 14.46 -3.62 -2.39
CA ALA A 108 14.28 -2.39 -1.61
C ALA A 108 15.49 -2.13 -0.67
N MET A 109 15.98 -3.16 0.02
CA MET A 109 17.19 -3.06 0.84
C MET A 109 18.40 -2.66 -0.01
N ALA A 110 18.60 -3.30 -1.16
CA ALA A 110 19.69 -2.96 -2.06
C ALA A 110 19.59 -1.52 -2.59
N THR A 111 18.39 -1.09 -3.03
CA THR A 111 18.15 0.27 -3.51
C THR A 111 18.42 1.31 -2.41
N VAL A 112 17.95 1.08 -1.18
CA VAL A 112 18.21 1.98 -0.05
C VAL A 112 19.69 2.00 0.32
N PHE A 113 20.35 0.84 0.32
CA PHE A 113 21.78 0.74 0.58
C PHE A 113 22.57 1.57 -0.43
N VAL A 114 22.32 1.38 -1.72
CA VAL A 114 22.98 2.14 -2.79
C VAL A 114 22.66 3.63 -2.68
N SER A 115 21.39 3.98 -2.52
CA SER A 115 20.97 5.39 -2.47
C SER A 115 21.54 6.15 -1.28
N ARG A 116 21.61 5.54 -0.08
CA ARG A 116 22.08 6.22 1.13
C ARG A 116 23.59 6.09 1.36
N HIS A 117 24.17 4.93 1.07
CA HIS A 117 25.57 4.66 1.45
C HIS A 117 26.56 4.75 0.28
N VAL A 118 26.11 4.60 -0.97
CA VAL A 118 27.00 4.62 -2.14
C VAL A 118 26.92 5.95 -2.89
N ILE A 119 25.71 6.44 -3.14
CA ILE A 119 25.49 7.67 -3.92
C ILE A 119 25.60 8.94 -3.03
N GLY A 120 25.51 8.78 -1.70
CA GLY A 120 25.78 9.85 -0.74
C GLY A 120 24.58 10.77 -0.53
N GLY A 121 23.61 10.29 0.25
CA GLY A 121 22.60 11.08 0.93
C GLY A 121 22.57 10.73 2.40
#